data_AF-A0A5X6EVS2-F1
#
_entry.id   AF-A0A5X6EVS2-F1
#
_cell.length_a   1.000
_cell.length_b   1.000
_cell.length_c   1.000
_cell.angle_alpha   90.00
_cell.angle_beta   90.00
_cell.angle_gamma   90.00
#
_symmetry.space_group_name_H-M   'P 1'
#
loop_
_entity.id
_entity.type
_entity.pdbx_description
1 polymer ?
#
loop_
_entity_poly.entity_id
_entity_poly.type
_entity_poly.pdbx_seq_one_letter_code
_entity_poly.pdbx_strand_id
1 'polypeptide(L)' 'RDGYRFICTPVITEDGEAYENALNFAQNNGMQQPVCAVVLQIDEIYSLRSGEDAGKKIQ' A
#
# COMPACT_ATOMS: atom_id res chain seq x y z
N ARG A 1 7.14 11.76 -16.10
CA ARG A 1 7.39 10.77 -15.01
C ARG A 1 6.09 10.04 -14.79
N ASP A 2 6.15 8.74 -14.56
CA ASP A 2 4.95 7.98 -14.25
C ASP A 2 4.54 8.23 -12.80
N GLY A 3 3.23 8.25 -12.58
CA GLY A 3 2.63 8.38 -11.26
C GLY A 3 1.32 7.63 -11.25
N TYR A 4 0.87 7.21 -10.07
CA TYR A 4 -0.33 6.40 -9.91
C TYR A 4 -1.12 6.87 -8.71
N ARG A 5 -2.45 6.78 -8.80
CA ARG A 5 -3.36 6.93 -7.66
C ARG A 5 -4.10 5.61 -7.46
N PHE A 6 -3.99 5.07 -6.26
CA PHE A 6 -4.68 3.84 -5.84
C PHE A 6 -5.88 4.22 -4.97
N ILE A 7 -7.04 3.66 -5.27
CA ILE A 7 -8.21 3.67 -4.39
C ILE A 7 -8.26 2.30 -3.74
N CYS A 8 -8.29 2.27 -2.41
CA CYS A 8 -8.17 1.02 -1.66
C CYS A 8 -9.14 0.99 -0.47
N THR A 9 -9.52 -0.23 -0.10
CA THR A 9 -10.19 -0.55 1.15
C THR A 9 -9.16 -1.10 2.15
N PRO A 10 -8.92 -0.43 3.29
CA PRO A 10 -7.94 -0.89 4.26
C PRO A 10 -8.50 -1.99 5.16
N VAL A 11 -7.65 -2.96 5.48
CA VAL A 11 -7.88 -3.99 6.51
C VAL A 11 -6.75 -3.91 7.53
N ILE A 12 -7.11 -3.81 8.81
CA ILE A 12 -6.15 -3.77 9.92
C ILE A 12 -6.02 -5.18 10.50
N THR A 13 -4.79 -5.66 10.69
CA THR A 13 -4.51 -6.93 11.38
C THR A 13 -3.44 -6.72 12.45
N GLU A 14 -3.63 -7.37 13.59
CA GLU A 14 -2.65 -7.39 14.71
C GLU A 14 -1.97 -8.77 14.82
N ASP A 15 -2.25 -9.66 13.87
CA ASP A 15 -1.71 -11.00 13.74
C ASP A 15 -1.60 -11.42 12.27
N GLY A 16 -1.08 -12.63 12.05
CA GLY A 16 -0.95 -13.25 10.74
C GLY A 16 0.24 -12.74 9.92
N GLU A 17 0.38 -13.31 8.72
CA GLU A 17 1.54 -13.12 7.85
C GLU A 17 1.83 -11.64 7.54
N ALA A 18 0.79 -10.82 7.34
CA ALA A 18 0.95 -9.40 7.06
C ALA A 18 1.60 -8.64 8.23
N TYR A 19 1.17 -8.92 9.46
CA TYR A 19 1.75 -8.32 10.65
C TYR A 19 3.15 -8.86 10.94
N GLU A 20 3.38 -10.17 10.81
CA GLU A 20 4.72 -10.76 10.95
C GLU A 20 5.73 -10.15 9.97
N ASN A 21 5.32 -9.94 8.71
CA ASN A 21 6.15 -9.25 7.72
C ASN A 21 6.46 -7.81 8.12
N ALA A 22 5.49 -7.08 8.68
CA ALA A 22 5.70 -5.72 9.19
C ALA A 22 6.68 -5.68 10.38
N LEU A 23 6.56 -6.64 11.32
CA LEU A 23 7.48 -6.80 12.44
C LEU A 23 8.91 -7.04 11.94
N ASN A 24 9.09 -8.00 11.02
CA ASN A 24 10.38 -8.35 10.44
C ASN A 24 11.01 -7.15 9.70
N PHE A 25 10.20 -6.43 8.90
CA PHE A 25 10.66 -5.24 8.21
C PHE A 25 11.14 -4.16 9.20
N ALA A 26 10.35 -3.88 10.24
CA ALA A 26 10.72 -2.88 11.25
C ALA A 26 12.01 -3.25 11.98
N GLN A 27 12.14 -4.51 12.41
CA GLN A 27 13.34 -5.01 13.08
C GLN A 27 14.59 -4.85 12.21
N ASN A 28 14.51 -5.25 10.94
CA ASN A 28 15.64 -5.17 10.00
C ASN A 28 16.08 -3.74 9.68
N ASN A 29 15.22 -2.76 9.92
CA ASN A 29 15.48 -1.35 9.67
C ASN A 29 15.70 -0.53 10.95
N GLY A 30 15.80 -1.18 12.13
CA GLY A 30 15.99 -0.50 13.41
C GLY A 30 14.82 0.42 13.80
N MET A 31 13.62 0.12 13.30
CA MET A 31 12.40 0.86 13.58
C MET A 31 11.73 0.35 14.86
N GLN A 32 10.84 1.16 15.43
CA GLN A 32 9.98 0.70 16.52
C GLN A 32 9.03 -0.39 16.03
N GLN A 33 8.64 -1.27 16.96
CA GLN A 33 7.69 -2.34 16.68
C GLN A 33 6.33 -1.75 16.23
N PRO A 34 5.82 -2.12 15.04
CA PRO A 34 4.48 -1.77 14.61
C PRO A 34 3.42 -2.31 15.58
N VAL A 35 2.31 -1.57 15.74
CA VAL A 35 1.16 -2.00 16.55
C VAL A 35 0.24 -2.94 15.76
N CYS A 36 0.16 -2.73 14.44
CA CYS A 36 -0.65 -3.52 13.51
C CYS A 36 -0.04 -3.43 12.10
N ALA A 37 -0.50 -4.29 11.20
CA ALA A 37 -0.34 -4.11 9.76
C ALA A 37 -1.63 -3.56 9.14
N VAL A 38 -1.47 -2.65 8.19
CA VAL A 38 -2.58 -2.16 7.35
C VAL A 38 -2.40 -2.74 5.96
N VAL A 39 -3.27 -3.67 5.59
CA VAL A 39 -3.31 -4.27 4.25
C VAL A 39 -4.28 -3.48 3.40
N LEU A 40 -3.80 -2.92 2.28
CA LEU A 40 -4.63 -2.17 1.35
C LEU A 40 -5.14 -3.12 0.25
N GLN A 41 -6.43 -3.42 0.25
CA GLN A 41 -7.07 -4.09 -0.88
C GLN A 41 -7.30 -3.05 -1.98
N ILE A 42 -6.67 -3.24 -3.13
CA ILE A 42 -6.73 -2.27 -4.24
C ILE A 42 -8.04 -2.47 -4.99
N ASP A 43 -8.87 -1.44 -5.00
CA ASP A 43 -10.16 -1.42 -5.69
C ASP A 43 -10.00 -0.83 -7.10
N GLU A 44 -9.22 0.26 -7.23
CA GLU A 44 -9.00 0.95 -8.50
C GLU A 44 -7.59 1.55 -8.59
N ILE A 45 -7.08 1.66 -9.81
CA ILE A 45 -5.79 2.28 -10.13
C ILE A 45 -5.98 3.31 -11.23
N TYR A 46 -5.44 4.51 -11.04
CA TYR A 46 -5.46 5.59 -12.01
C TYR A 46 -4.05 6.01 -12.41
N SER A 47 -3.85 6.31 -13.70
CA SER A 47 -2.62 6.91 -14.20
C SER A 47 -2.55 8.38 -13.82
N LEU A 48 -1.40 8.83 -13.34
CA LEU A 48 -1.04 10.25 -13.20
C LEU A 48 0.06 10.64 -14.20
N ARG A 49 0.37 9.77 -15.16
CA ARG A 49 1.33 10.09 -16.22
C ARG A 49 0.82 11.31 -17.00
N SER A 50 1.63 12.35 -17.06
CA SER A 50 1.31 13.56 -17.81
C SER A 50 1.08 13.24 -19.28
N GLY A 51 0.04 13.83 -19.87
CA GLY A 51 -0.37 13.58 -21.26
C GLY A 51 -1.79 13.04 -21.33
N GLU A 52 -2.11 12.36 -22.43
CA GLU A 52 -3.47 11.92 -22.76
C GLU A 52 -4.11 11.01 -21.70
N ASP A 53 -3.30 10.27 -20.95
CA ASP A 53 -3.80 9.28 -19.97
C ASP A 53 -3.85 9.81 -18.54
N ALA A 54 -3.58 11.09 -18.32
CA ALA A 54 -3.65 11.69 -17.00
C ALA A 54 -5.07 11.56 -16.41
N GLY A 55 -5.18 10.93 -15.24
CA GLY A 55 -6.43 10.72 -14.52
C GLY A 55 -7.29 9.56 -15.04
N LYS A 56 -6.83 8.78 -16.02
CA LYS A 56 -7.59 7.63 -16.52
C LYS A 56 -7.43 6.41 -15.61
N LYS A 57 -8.53 5.68 -15.40
CA LYS A 57 -8.54 4.38 -14.73
C LYS A 57 -7.81 3.35 -15.59
N ILE A 58 -6.94 2.57 -14.98
CA ILE A 58 -6.15 1.49 -15.61
C ILE A 58 -6.64 0.12 -15.13
N GLN A 59 -7.09 0.03 -13.88
CA GLN A 59 -7.69 -1.14 -13.26
C GLN A 59 -8.83 -0.71 -12.34
#